data_AF-A0A1H8TK10-F1
#
_entry.id   AF-A0A1H8TK10-F1
#
_cell.length_a   1.000
_cell.length_b   1.000
_cell.length_c   1.000
_cell.angle_alpha   90.00
_cell.angle_beta   90.00
_cell.angle_gamma   90.00
#
_symmetry.space_group_name_H-M   'P 1'
#
loop_
_entity.id
_entity.type
_entity.pdbx_description
1 polymer ?
#
loop_
_entity_poly.entity_id
_entity_poly.type
_entity_poly.pdbx_seq_one_letter_code
_entity_poly.pdbx_strand_id
1 'polypeptide(L)'
;MDGYVFETARRLLTDIYGALYEMENGQGFRCVKAERGQLFLYRPAAGLAEGNLGEIAFDVESHARRAGRGIVETRHFFKQLKADSGHATECDSRYDWPRVGFSEKAEVRLIALRLQEFLGLRS
;
A
#
# COMPACT_ATOMS: atom_id res chain seq x y z
N MET A 1 -13.21 -12.57 -11.14
CA MET A 1 -13.74 -11.87 -9.95
C MET A 1 -12.64 -11.00 -9.31
N ASP A 2 -11.39 -11.38 -9.51
CA ASP A 2 -10.17 -10.83 -8.88
C ASP A 2 -9.79 -9.42 -9.33
N GLY A 3 -9.98 -9.12 -10.63
CA GLY A 3 -9.71 -7.78 -11.17
C GLY A 3 -10.51 -6.67 -10.47
N TYR A 4 -11.66 -7.00 -9.88
CA TYR A 4 -12.46 -6.01 -9.15
C TYR A 4 -11.80 -5.59 -7.83
N VAL A 5 -11.17 -6.53 -7.09
CA VAL A 5 -10.55 -6.24 -5.79
C VAL A 5 -9.33 -5.34 -5.99
N PHE A 6 -8.45 -5.71 -6.92
CA PHE A 6 -7.28 -4.92 -7.27
C PHE A 6 -7.66 -3.51 -7.77
N GLU A 7 -8.64 -3.40 -8.67
CA GLU A 7 -9.08 -2.09 -9.16
C GLU A 7 -9.74 -1.23 -8.07
N THR A 8 -10.38 -1.86 -7.07
CA THR A 8 -10.88 -1.16 -5.88
C THR A 8 -9.71 -0.54 -5.10
N ALA A 9 -8.63 -1.30 -4.91
CA ALA A 9 -7.42 -0.80 -4.24
C ALA A 9 -6.79 0.35 -5.02
N ARG A 10 -6.61 0.18 -6.33
CA ARG A 10 -6.06 1.22 -7.20
C ARG A 10 -6.86 2.51 -7.13
N ARG A 11 -8.20 2.43 -7.15
CA ARG A 11 -9.07 3.60 -7.06
C ARG A 11 -8.92 4.31 -5.71
N LEU A 12 -9.04 3.59 -4.60
CA LEU A 12 -8.96 4.18 -3.27
C LEU A 12 -7.57 4.77 -2.99
N LEU A 13 -6.50 4.12 -3.44
CA LEU A 13 -5.15 4.67 -3.36
C LEU A 13 -5.00 5.90 -4.28
N THR A 14 -5.66 5.94 -5.43
CA THR A 14 -5.68 7.16 -6.27
C THR A 14 -6.35 8.32 -5.55
N ASP A 15 -7.40 8.07 -4.76
CA ASP A 15 -8.06 9.12 -3.96
C ASP A 15 -7.13 9.64 -2.84
N ILE A 16 -6.27 8.80 -2.28
CA ILE A 16 -5.35 9.15 -1.18
C ILE A 16 -4.05 9.79 -1.69
N TYR A 17 -3.47 9.28 -2.78
CA TYR A 17 -2.13 9.62 -3.27
C TYR A 17 -2.17 10.45 -4.57
N GLY A 18 -3.35 10.66 -5.15
CA GLY A 18 -3.53 11.17 -6.50
C GLY A 18 -3.14 10.14 -7.55
N ALA A 19 -2.95 10.60 -8.80
CA ALA A 19 -2.66 9.71 -9.93
C ALA A 19 -1.50 8.73 -9.65
N LEU A 20 -1.79 7.44 -9.81
CA LEU A 20 -0.81 6.37 -9.78
C LEU A 20 -0.38 6.03 -11.21
N TYR A 21 0.91 5.79 -11.40
CA TYR A 21 1.50 5.52 -12.71
C TYR A 21 1.80 4.03 -12.86
N GLU A 22 1.50 3.46 -14.01
CA GLU A 22 1.84 2.06 -14.29
C GLU A 22 3.36 1.86 -14.29
N MET A 23 3.81 0.73 -13.74
CA MET A 23 5.21 0.34 -13.73
C MET A 23 5.60 -0.21 -15.11
N GLU A 24 6.83 0.06 -15.57
CA GLU A 24 7.30 -0.32 -16.92
C GLU A 24 7.24 -1.83 -17.18
N ASN A 25 7.39 -2.63 -16.12
CA ASN A 25 7.32 -4.09 -16.18
C ASN A 25 5.87 -4.64 -16.13
N GLY A 26 4.85 -3.77 -16.10
CA GLY A 26 3.43 -4.15 -16.05
C GLY A 26 2.97 -4.77 -14.74
N GLN A 27 3.86 -4.88 -13.74
CA GLN A 27 3.61 -5.58 -12.48
C GLN A 27 2.74 -4.80 -11.49
N GLY A 28 2.41 -3.55 -11.76
CA GLY A 28 1.71 -2.73 -10.80
C GLY A 28 1.61 -1.26 -11.13
N PHE A 29 1.24 -0.48 -10.12
CA PHE A 29 1.16 0.98 -10.16
C PHE A 29 2.00 1.59 -9.04
N ARG A 30 2.42 2.83 -9.20
CA ARG A 30 3.25 3.52 -8.22
C ARG A 30 2.88 4.99 -8.01
N CYS A 31 3.01 5.44 -6.77
CA CYS A 31 3.17 6.85 -6.45
C CYS A 31 4.67 7.11 -6.25
N VAL A 32 5.27 7.94 -7.11
CA VAL A 32 6.70 8.30 -7.02
C VAL A 32 6.95 9.63 -6.31
N LYS A 33 5.88 10.38 -5.99
CA LYS A 33 5.96 11.69 -5.36
C LYS A 33 6.18 11.56 -3.86
N ALA A 34 7.37 11.90 -3.38
CA ALA A 34 7.74 11.78 -1.97
C ALA A 34 6.87 12.66 -1.06
N GLU A 35 6.45 13.83 -1.52
CA GLU A 35 5.53 14.71 -0.79
C GLU A 35 4.13 14.09 -0.60
N ARG A 36 3.81 13.06 -1.38
CA ARG A 36 2.56 12.28 -1.28
C ARG A 36 2.74 10.94 -0.58
N GLY A 37 3.94 10.56 -0.14
CA GLY A 37 4.20 9.21 0.33
C GLY A 37 4.30 8.23 -0.84
N GLN A 38 5.49 7.66 -1.04
CA GLN A 38 5.74 6.76 -2.15
C GLN A 38 5.22 5.36 -1.84
N LEU A 39 4.62 4.74 -2.84
CA LEU A 39 4.15 3.36 -2.73
C LEU A 39 4.23 2.65 -4.06
N PHE A 40 4.29 1.31 -3.98
CA PHE A 40 4.03 0.41 -5.09
C PHE A 40 2.81 -0.45 -4.77
N LEU A 41 1.89 -0.55 -5.73
CA LEU A 41 0.74 -1.44 -5.71
C LEU A 41 1.00 -2.55 -6.73
N TYR A 42 1.30 -3.75 -6.25
CA TYR A 42 1.63 -4.92 -7.06
C TYR A 42 0.38 -5.74 -7.42
N ARG A 43 0.28 -6.12 -8.70
CA ARG A 43 -0.74 -7.02 -9.25
C ARG A 43 -0.38 -8.48 -8.96
N PRO A 44 -1.35 -9.42 -9.05
CA PRO A 44 -1.09 -10.86 -8.90
C PRO A 44 0.06 -11.39 -9.79
N ALA A 45 0.18 -10.87 -11.01
CA ALA A 45 1.25 -11.25 -11.95
C ALA A 45 2.68 -10.86 -11.51
N ALA A 46 2.82 -10.10 -10.42
CA ALA A 46 4.11 -9.70 -9.86
C ALA A 46 4.78 -10.78 -9.00
N GLY A 47 4.14 -11.95 -8.79
CA GLY A 47 4.64 -12.98 -7.88
C GLY A 47 4.39 -12.59 -6.43
N LEU A 48 3.13 -12.42 -6.07
CA LEU A 48 2.70 -12.11 -4.70
C LEU A 48 2.76 -13.37 -3.82
N ALA A 49 2.71 -13.17 -2.50
CA ALA A 49 2.49 -14.29 -1.59
C ALA A 49 1.15 -14.98 -1.90
N GLU A 50 1.09 -16.29 -1.67
CA GLU A 50 -0.09 -17.11 -1.99
C GLU A 50 -1.36 -16.56 -1.31
N GLY A 51 -2.45 -16.50 -2.08
CA GLY A 51 -3.75 -15.99 -1.61
C GLY A 51 -3.96 -14.47 -1.80
N ASN A 52 -2.90 -13.69 -2.05
CA ASN A 52 -3.04 -12.25 -2.29
C ASN A 52 -3.57 -11.94 -3.69
N LEU A 53 -4.56 -11.04 -3.77
CA LEU A 53 -5.00 -10.40 -5.01
C LEU A 53 -4.30 -9.06 -5.28
N GLY A 54 -3.52 -8.58 -4.32
CA GLY A 54 -2.61 -7.46 -4.46
C GLY A 54 -1.74 -7.26 -3.21
N GLU A 55 -0.60 -6.60 -3.37
CA GLU A 55 0.25 -6.15 -2.27
C GLU A 55 0.59 -4.67 -2.44
N ILE A 56 0.70 -3.95 -1.32
CA ILE A 56 1.12 -2.55 -1.31
C ILE A 56 2.41 -2.44 -0.52
N ALA A 57 3.49 -1.99 -1.17
CA ALA A 57 4.74 -1.64 -0.53
C ALA A 57 4.79 -0.13 -0.25
N PHE A 58 5.22 0.26 0.94
CA PHE A 58 5.24 1.65 1.37
C PHE A 58 6.63 2.14 1.71
N ASP A 59 7.01 3.29 1.17
CA ASP A 59 8.21 3.98 1.61
C ASP A 59 7.98 4.67 2.96
N VAL A 60 8.69 4.22 3.99
CA VAL A 60 8.49 4.71 5.36
C VAL A 60 8.85 6.20 5.48
N GLU A 61 9.93 6.65 4.85
CA GLU A 61 10.45 8.00 5.05
C GLU A 61 9.51 9.07 4.46
N SER A 62 9.05 8.86 3.23
CA SER A 62 8.10 9.77 2.59
C SER A 62 6.74 9.78 3.30
N HIS A 63 6.28 8.64 3.84
CA HIS A 63 5.05 8.58 4.64
C HIS A 63 5.18 9.31 5.97
N ALA A 64 6.30 9.14 6.67
CA ALA A 64 6.58 9.86 7.91
C ALA A 64 6.59 11.38 7.68
N ARG A 65 7.28 11.82 6.61
CA ARG A 65 7.30 13.23 6.20
C ARG A 65 5.90 13.75 5.88
N ARG A 66 5.12 13.01 5.07
CA ARG A 66 3.76 13.41 4.69
C ARG A 66 2.83 13.52 5.91
N ALA A 67 2.91 12.57 6.83
CA ALA A 67 2.06 12.53 8.01
C ALA A 67 2.51 13.51 9.12
N GLY A 68 3.70 14.12 9.00
CA GLY A 68 4.30 14.90 10.08
C GLY A 68 4.65 14.04 11.31
N ARG A 69 4.96 12.75 11.09
CA ARG A 69 5.20 11.74 12.13
C ARG A 69 6.64 11.25 12.13
N GLY A 70 7.04 10.54 13.19
CA GLY A 70 8.37 9.94 13.29
C GLY A 70 8.54 8.68 12.43
N ILE A 71 9.78 8.36 12.04
CA ILE A 71 10.10 7.12 11.29
C ILE A 71 9.70 5.87 12.07
N VAL A 72 10.02 5.81 13.36
CA VAL A 72 9.72 4.65 14.22
C VAL A 72 8.21 4.44 14.34
N GLU A 73 7.46 5.52 14.57
CA GLU A 73 6.00 5.52 14.63
C GLU A 73 5.39 5.03 13.30
N THR A 74 5.92 5.52 12.19
CA THR A 74 5.47 5.13 10.84
C THR A 74 5.75 3.66 10.55
N ARG A 75 6.92 3.13 10.94
CA ARG A 75 7.22 1.69 10.84
C ARG A 75 6.28 0.86 11.68
N HIS A 76 5.98 1.31 12.91
CA HIS A 76 5.05 0.63 13.79
C HIS A 76 3.63 0.60 13.18
N PHE A 77 3.18 1.71 12.60
CA PHE A 77 1.92 1.78 11.87
C PHE A 77 1.84 0.75 10.75
N PHE A 78 2.84 0.68 9.86
CA PHE A 78 2.81 -0.30 8.76
C PHE A 78 2.93 -1.75 9.24
N LYS A 79 3.67 -1.99 10.33
CA LYS A 79 3.73 -3.31 10.97
C LYS A 79 2.36 -3.73 11.51
N GLN A 80 1.66 -2.81 12.18
CA GLN A 80 0.31 -3.06 12.68
C GLN A 80 -0.67 -3.25 11.52
N LEU A 81 -0.59 -2.41 10.49
CA LEU A 81 -1.45 -2.52 9.30
C LEU A 81 -1.28 -3.87 8.58
N LYS A 82 -0.04 -4.37 8.50
CA LYS A 82 0.24 -5.72 8.00
C LYS A 82 -0.39 -6.79 8.89
N ALA A 83 -0.23 -6.68 10.22
CA ALA A 83 -0.83 -7.63 11.15
C ALA A 83 -2.37 -7.63 11.06
N ASP A 84 -2.98 -6.46 10.94
CA ASP A 84 -4.44 -6.29 10.80
C ASP A 84 -4.95 -6.88 9.48
N SER A 85 -4.15 -6.83 8.40
CA SER A 85 -4.51 -7.47 7.13
C SER A 85 -4.48 -9.00 7.19
N GLY A 86 -3.69 -9.59 8.09
CA GLY A 86 -3.57 -11.05 8.22
C GLY A 86 -2.85 -11.76 7.06
N HIS A 87 -2.44 -11.03 6.01
CA HIS A 87 -1.85 -11.61 4.82
C HIS A 87 -0.34 -11.78 4.93
N ALA A 88 0.15 -12.93 4.48
CA ALA A 88 1.56 -13.09 4.15
C ALA A 88 1.93 -12.09 3.05
N THR A 89 3.18 -11.63 3.03
CA THR A 89 3.67 -10.76 1.96
C THR A 89 5.07 -11.18 1.59
N GLU A 90 5.38 -11.12 0.31
CA GLU A 90 6.77 -11.30 -0.12
C GLU A 90 7.63 -10.12 0.34
N CYS A 91 8.91 -10.39 0.59
CA CYS A 91 9.85 -9.32 0.91
C CYS A 91 10.39 -8.74 -0.39
N ASP A 92 10.30 -7.43 -0.57
CA ASP A 92 10.98 -6.77 -1.69
C ASP A 92 12.48 -6.74 -1.38
N SER A 93 13.26 -7.60 -2.00
CA SER A 93 14.71 -7.67 -1.74
C SER A 93 15.46 -6.40 -2.15
N ARG A 94 14.85 -5.56 -3.00
CA ARG A 94 15.46 -4.33 -3.50
C ARG A 94 15.21 -3.12 -2.60
N TYR A 95 14.07 -3.10 -1.92
CA TYR A 95 13.64 -2.00 -1.06
C TYR A 95 13.08 -2.59 0.23
N ASP A 96 13.70 -2.34 1.39
CA ASP A 96 13.20 -2.79 2.71
C ASP A 96 11.93 -2.01 3.14
N TRP A 97 10.96 -1.96 2.24
CA TRP A 97 9.68 -1.29 2.38
C TRP A 97 8.67 -2.28 2.94
N PRO A 98 7.97 -1.95 4.05
CA PRO A 98 6.90 -2.79 4.56
C PRO A 98 5.82 -3.00 3.50
N ARG A 99 5.36 -4.25 3.38
CA ARG A 99 4.27 -4.64 2.50
C ARG A 99 3.01 -5.02 3.25
N VAL A 100 1.85 -4.77 2.65
CA VAL A 100 0.53 -5.18 3.14
C VAL A 100 -0.22 -5.88 2.01
N GLY A 101 -0.64 -7.12 2.23
CA GLY A 101 -1.41 -7.93 1.29
C GLY A 101 -2.92 -7.74 1.47
N PHE A 102 -3.68 -8.10 0.43
CA PHE A 102 -5.15 -8.16 0.49
C PHE A 102 -5.68 -9.16 -0.53
N SER A 103 -6.82 -9.78 -0.23
CA SER A 103 -7.58 -10.66 -1.11
C SER A 103 -9.06 -10.25 -1.24
N GLU A 104 -9.57 -9.41 -0.34
CA GLU A 104 -10.98 -8.98 -0.33
C GLU A 104 -11.17 -7.46 -0.35
N LYS A 105 -12.33 -7.01 -0.85
CA LYS A 105 -12.65 -5.57 -0.88
C LYS A 105 -12.78 -4.95 0.51
N ALA A 106 -13.20 -5.74 1.50
CA ALA A 106 -13.34 -5.27 2.87
C ALA A 106 -11.96 -4.89 3.45
N GLU A 107 -10.96 -5.71 3.20
CA GLU A 107 -9.57 -5.48 3.60
C GLU A 107 -8.99 -4.24 2.91
N VAL A 108 -9.20 -4.12 1.60
CA VAL A 108 -8.78 -2.93 0.84
C VAL A 108 -9.38 -1.65 1.43
N ARG A 109 -10.66 -1.67 1.80
CA ARG A 109 -11.33 -0.53 2.43
C ARG A 109 -10.78 -0.23 3.82
N LEU A 110 -10.48 -1.27 4.61
CA LEU A 110 -9.84 -1.12 5.91
C LEU A 110 -8.45 -0.49 5.76
N ILE A 111 -7.62 -1.00 4.84
CA ILE A 111 -6.30 -0.45 4.54
C ILE A 111 -6.41 1.03 4.15
N ALA A 112 -7.30 1.35 3.22
CA ALA A 112 -7.51 2.74 2.78
C ALA A 112 -7.97 3.65 3.93
N LEU A 113 -8.87 3.18 4.80
CA LEU A 113 -9.34 3.93 5.96
C LEU A 113 -8.19 4.22 6.94
N ARG A 114 -7.40 3.20 7.29
CA ARG A 114 -6.25 3.34 8.21
C ARG A 114 -5.19 4.28 7.65
N LEU A 115 -4.96 4.25 6.33
CA LEU A 115 -4.08 5.21 5.65
C LEU A 115 -4.62 6.64 5.73
N GLN A 116 -5.93 6.85 5.51
CA GLN A 116 -6.54 8.17 5.62
C GLN A 116 -6.42 8.76 7.04
N GLU A 117 -6.68 7.94 8.07
CA GLU A 117 -6.50 8.30 9.48
C GLU A 117 -5.04 8.67 9.79
N PHE A 118 -4.11 7.80 9.38
CA PHE A 118 -2.67 8.01 9.62
C PHE A 118 -2.15 9.30 8.98
N LEU A 119 -2.60 9.58 7.76
CA LEU A 119 -2.23 10.75 6.97
C LEU A 119 -3.03 12.03 7.33
N GLY A 120 -3.96 11.96 8.28
CA GLY A 120 -4.77 13.11 8.70
C GLY A 120 -5.75 13.61 7.63
N LEU A 121 -6.11 12.76 6.66
CA LEU A 121 -7.06 13.09 5.58
C LEU A 121 -8.52 12.96 6.03
N ARG A 122 -8.75 12.35 7.18
CA ARG A 122 -10.06 12.11 7.77
C ARG A 122 -9.96 12.26 9.28
N SER A 123 -10.89 13.03 9.85
CA SER A 123 -11.03 13.30 11.29
C SER A 123 -12.12 12.44 11.90
#